data_AF-A0A518BUI9-F1
#
_entry.id   AF-A0A518BUI9-F1
#
_cell.length_a   1.000
_cell.length_b   1.000
_cell.length_c   1.000
_cell.angle_alpha   90.00
_cell.angle_beta   90.00
_cell.angle_gamma   90.00
#
_symmetry.space_group_name_H-M   'P 1'
#
loop_
_entity.id
_entity.type
_entity.pdbx_description
1 polymer ?
#
loop_
_entity_poly.entity_id
_entity_poly.type
_entity_poly.pdbx_seq_one_letter_code
_entity_poly.pdbx_strand_id
1 'polypeptide(L)'
;MSPTLPSIEHRDAVFVSHANPEDNAIATWLTLRLTREGYRVWCDVVKLRGGDDFWKNIEAAIRLRTRRFIFVTSRVSNQKPGTLKELAIAEGVARTLGENRFIIPVKVDDLPYGEHNIQIN
;
A
#
# COMPACT_ATOMS: atom_id res chain seq x y z
N MET A 1 26.53 1.49 5.67
CA MET A 1 25.62 0.42 6.18
C MET A 1 24.21 0.84 5.79
N SER A 2 23.56 0.15 4.87
CA SER A 2 22.15 0.42 4.55
C SER A 2 21.33 0.21 5.83
N PRO A 3 20.41 1.11 6.20
CA PRO A 3 19.58 0.91 7.39
C PRO A 3 18.82 -0.41 7.22
N THR A 4 19.04 -1.35 8.14
CA THR A 4 18.37 -2.65 8.12
C THR A 4 16.87 -2.42 8.32
N LEU A 5 16.06 -2.87 7.35
CA LEU A 5 14.60 -2.81 7.48
C LEU A 5 14.15 -3.65 8.69
N PRO A 6 13.12 -3.23 9.45
CA PRO A 6 12.57 -4.06 10.50
C PRO A 6 11.99 -5.34 9.92
N SER A 7 12.18 -6.46 10.63
CA SER A 7 11.62 -7.76 10.25
C SER A 7 10.09 -7.73 10.21
N ILE A 8 9.48 -8.72 9.56
CA ILE A 8 8.01 -8.77 9.39
C ILE A 8 7.26 -8.77 10.73
N GLU A 9 7.85 -9.40 11.76
CA GLU A 9 7.25 -9.52 13.10
C GLU A 9 7.17 -8.19 13.85
N HIS A 10 8.08 -7.25 13.57
CA HIS A 10 8.12 -5.94 14.23
C HIS A 10 7.27 -4.88 13.54
N ARG A 11 6.48 -5.26 12.54
CA ARG A 11 5.62 -4.37 11.77
C ARG A 11 4.17 -4.56 12.19
N ASP A 12 3.46 -3.46 12.41
CA ASP A 12 2.14 -3.45 13.05
C ASP A 12 1.02 -2.87 12.18
N ALA A 13 1.31 -2.41 10.95
CA ALA A 13 0.32 -1.72 10.12
C ALA A 13 -0.06 -2.48 8.83
N VAL A 14 -1.30 -2.32 8.40
CA VAL A 14 -1.75 -2.64 7.03
C VAL A 14 -1.77 -1.34 6.24
N PHE A 15 -1.05 -1.29 5.12
CA PHE A 15 -1.05 -0.13 4.22
C PHE A 15 -2.09 -0.35 3.12
N VAL A 16 -2.90 0.66 2.81
CA VAL A 16 -3.88 0.62 1.72
C VAL A 16 -3.48 1.67 0.68
N SER A 17 -2.87 1.21 -0.41
CA SER A 17 -2.52 2.03 -1.59
C SER A 17 -3.68 2.03 -2.58
N HIS A 18 -4.00 3.20 -3.12
CA HIS A 18 -5.16 3.43 -3.98
C HIS A 18 -4.97 4.70 -4.81
N ALA A 19 -5.70 4.86 -5.92
CA ALA A 19 -5.66 6.11 -6.67
C ALA A 19 -6.50 7.20 -5.99
N ASN A 20 -5.89 8.32 -5.60
CA ASN A 20 -6.61 9.47 -5.04
C ASN A 20 -6.89 10.55 -6.11
N PRO A 21 -8.13 10.97 -6.38
CA PRO A 21 -9.35 10.68 -5.60
C PRO A 21 -10.21 9.51 -6.08
N GLU A 22 -9.86 8.86 -7.18
CA GLU A 22 -10.74 7.96 -7.94
C GLU A 22 -11.18 6.72 -7.14
N ASP A 23 -10.28 6.17 -6.33
CA ASP A 23 -10.50 5.00 -5.48
C ASP A 23 -10.78 5.36 -4.01
N ASN A 24 -10.93 6.65 -3.66
CA ASN A 24 -11.07 7.09 -2.26
C ASN A 24 -12.24 6.41 -1.54
N ALA A 25 -13.37 6.20 -2.23
CA ALA A 25 -14.56 5.59 -1.64
C ALA A 25 -14.29 4.16 -1.18
N ILE A 26 -13.67 3.33 -2.03
CA ILE A 26 -13.35 1.94 -1.70
C ILE A 26 -12.20 1.85 -0.69
N ALA A 27 -11.18 2.70 -0.82
CA ALA A 27 -10.07 2.78 0.12
C ALA A 27 -10.53 3.17 1.52
N THR A 28 -11.45 4.15 1.62
CA THR A 28 -12.07 4.56 2.88
C THR A 28 -12.89 3.43 3.49
N TRP A 29 -13.77 2.81 2.70
CA TRP A 29 -14.57 1.68 3.16
C TRP A 29 -13.69 0.55 3.69
N LEU A 30 -12.68 0.12 2.94
CA LEU A 30 -11.78 -0.96 3.33
C LEU A 30 -10.99 -0.60 4.61
N THR A 31 -10.47 0.62 4.68
CA THR A 31 -9.75 1.12 5.85
C THR A 31 -10.62 1.08 7.10
N LEU A 32 -11.87 1.54 7.01
CA LEU A 32 -12.82 1.50 8.13
C LEU A 32 -13.16 0.06 8.54
N ARG A 33 -13.36 -0.85 7.58
CA ARG A 33 -13.62 -2.26 7.87
C ARG A 33 -12.45 -2.91 8.61
N LEU A 34 -11.23 -2.76 8.12
CA LEU A 34 -10.02 -3.29 8.76
C LEU A 34 -9.79 -2.68 10.14
N THR A 35 -9.98 -1.36 10.28
CA THR A 35 -9.84 -0.68 11.58
C THR A 35 -10.85 -1.22 12.59
N ARG A 36 -12.09 -1.47 12.17
CA ARG A 36 -13.14 -2.07 13.01
C ARG A 36 -12.79 -3.48 13.49
N GLU A 37 -12.08 -4.26 12.68
CA GLU A 37 -11.55 -5.58 13.07
C GLU A 37 -10.30 -5.50 13.97
N GLY A 38 -9.85 -4.29 14.34
CA GLY A 38 -8.72 -4.06 15.24
C GLY A 38 -7.36 -3.93 14.54
N TYR A 39 -7.30 -3.90 13.21
CA TYR A 39 -6.06 -3.66 12.50
C TYR A 39 -5.64 -2.20 12.57
N ARG A 40 -4.34 -1.93 12.77
CA ARG A 40 -3.79 -0.60 12.57
C ARG A 40 -3.64 -0.36 11.07
N VAL A 41 -4.42 0.55 10.51
CA VAL A 41 -4.38 0.83 9.06
C VAL A 41 -3.65 2.14 8.78
N TRP A 42 -2.86 2.15 7.72
CA TRP A 42 -2.29 3.35 7.11
C TRP A 42 -2.94 3.57 5.75
N CYS A 43 -3.61 4.70 5.58
CA CYS A 43 -4.22 5.14 4.33
C CYS A 43 -4.16 6.67 4.30
N ASP A 44 -3.72 7.23 3.19
CA ASP A 44 -3.51 8.67 3.01
C ASP A 44 -4.83 9.47 2.90
N VAL A 45 -5.95 8.87 2.49
CA VAL A 45 -7.28 9.55 2.49
C VAL A 45 -7.63 10.10 3.87
N VAL A 46 -7.25 9.40 4.94
CA VAL A 46 -7.67 9.68 6.32
C VAL A 46 -6.71 10.65 7.04
N LYS A 47 -5.53 10.95 6.47
CA LYS A 47 -4.41 11.56 7.22
C LYS A 47 -3.86 12.88 6.70
N LEU A 48 -4.59 13.62 5.87
CA LEU A 48 -4.05 14.86 5.29
C LEU A 48 -4.13 16.06 6.24
N ARG A 49 -3.02 16.32 6.96
CA ARG A 49 -2.66 17.66 7.44
C ARG A 49 -1.62 18.22 6.46
N GLY A 50 -1.94 19.34 5.81
CA GLY A 50 -1.03 19.98 4.85
C GLY A 50 0.20 20.60 5.54
N GLY A 51 1.39 20.43 4.95
CA GLY A 51 2.63 21.11 5.38
C GLY A 51 3.89 20.24 5.42
N ASP A 52 3.76 18.92 5.64
CA ASP A 52 4.89 17.99 5.71
C ASP A 52 5.25 17.39 4.35
N ASP A 53 6.49 16.89 4.21
CA ASP A 53 6.96 16.10 3.07
C ASP A 53 6.22 14.75 3.03
N PHE A 54 5.00 14.81 2.49
CA PHE A 54 4.03 13.73 2.43
C PHE A 54 4.62 12.45 1.84
N TRP A 55 5.50 12.60 0.85
CA TRP A 55 6.16 11.48 0.21
C TRP A 55 7.10 10.72 1.16
N LYS A 56 7.88 11.44 1.98
CA LYS A 56 8.73 10.80 3.00
C LYS A 56 7.91 10.01 4.01
N ASN A 57 6.72 10.51 4.38
CA ASN A 57 5.83 9.83 5.31
C ASN A 57 5.24 8.52 4.73
N ILE A 58 4.83 8.53 3.45
CA ILE A 58 4.41 7.33 2.74
C ILE A 58 5.53 6.30 2.71
N GLU A 59 6.72 6.71 2.25
CA GLU A 59 7.85 5.80 2.10
C GLU A 59 8.26 5.20 3.45
N ALA A 60 8.32 6.03 4.51
CA ALA A 60 8.61 5.55 5.86
C ALA A 60 7.53 4.57 6.37
N ALA A 61 6.25 4.83 6.10
CA ALA A 61 5.18 3.92 6.49
C ALA A 61 5.31 2.54 5.80
N ILE A 62 5.56 2.51 4.49
CA ILE A 62 5.76 1.26 3.74
C ILE A 62 7.01 0.53 4.26
N ARG A 63 8.13 1.24 4.39
CA ARG A 63 9.41 0.63 4.76
C ARG A 63 9.50 0.19 6.21
N LEU A 64 8.89 0.89 7.14
CA LEU A 64 9.16 0.69 8.57
C LEU A 64 7.99 0.09 9.35
N ARG A 65 6.75 0.23 8.87
CA ARG A 65 5.55 -0.11 9.67
C ARG A 65 4.65 -1.14 9.01
N THR A 66 4.64 -1.18 7.69
CA THR A 66 3.70 -1.97 6.91
C THR A 66 4.06 -3.44 6.98
N ARG A 67 3.20 -4.26 7.61
CA ARG A 67 3.25 -5.73 7.63
C ARG A 67 2.59 -6.34 6.41
N ARG A 68 1.51 -5.73 5.92
CA ARG A 68 0.81 -6.11 4.69
C ARG A 68 0.46 -4.87 3.89
N PHE A 69 0.75 -4.90 2.61
CA PHE A 69 0.51 -3.83 1.66
C PHE A 69 -0.64 -4.24 0.74
N ILE A 70 -1.82 -3.67 0.97
CA ILE A 70 -2.97 -3.84 0.09
C ILE A 70 -2.85 -2.83 -1.04
N PHE A 71 -2.84 -3.33 -2.27
CA PHE A 71 -2.92 -2.50 -3.45
C PHE A 71 -4.32 -2.60 -4.04
N VAL A 72 -5.07 -1.49 -4.00
CA VAL A 72 -6.37 -1.39 -4.67
C VAL A 72 -6.08 -1.34 -6.17
N THR A 73 -6.28 -2.45 -6.87
CA THR A 73 -6.03 -2.59 -8.30
C THR A 73 -7.25 -2.14 -9.09
N SER A 74 -7.16 -0.96 -9.69
CA SER A 74 -8.11 -0.38 -10.63
C SER A 74 -7.37 0.02 -11.92
N ARG A 75 -8.07 0.32 -13.01
CA ARG A 75 -7.47 0.90 -14.21
C ARG A 75 -6.66 2.15 -13.90
N VAL A 76 -7.14 2.96 -12.94
CA VAL A 76 -6.50 4.22 -12.57
C VAL A 76 -5.26 3.97 -11.73
N SER A 77 -5.35 3.17 -10.67
CA SER A 77 -4.18 2.88 -9.81
C SER A 77 -3.09 2.12 -10.56
N ASN A 78 -3.46 1.36 -11.59
CA ASN A 78 -2.52 0.67 -12.47
C ASN A 78 -1.73 1.63 -13.38
N GLN A 79 -2.11 2.89 -13.53
CA GLN A 79 -1.43 3.86 -14.41
C GLN A 79 -0.92 5.09 -13.66
N LYS A 80 -1.43 5.36 -12.46
CA LYS A 80 -1.14 6.58 -11.73
C LYS A 80 0.31 6.57 -11.16
N PRO A 81 1.13 7.59 -11.44
CA PRO A 81 2.53 7.58 -11.02
C PRO A 81 2.75 7.42 -9.51
N GLY A 82 1.87 7.97 -8.68
CA GLY A 82 1.94 7.86 -7.21
C GLY A 82 1.79 6.42 -6.73
N THR A 83 0.73 5.74 -7.17
CA THR A 83 0.44 4.35 -6.78
C THR A 83 1.49 3.37 -7.32
N LEU A 84 2.00 3.59 -8.54
CA LEU A 84 3.08 2.79 -9.10
C LEU A 84 4.39 2.97 -8.35
N LYS A 85 4.70 4.19 -7.88
CA LYS A 85 5.88 4.45 -7.06
C LYS A 85 5.78 3.80 -5.69
N GLU A 86 4.60 3.82 -5.07
CA GLU A 86 4.31 3.10 -3.82
C GLU A 86 4.47 1.58 -3.99
N LEU A 87 3.90 1.04 -5.08
CA LEU A 87 4.02 -0.38 -5.42
C LEU A 87 5.48 -0.81 -5.59
N ALA A 88 6.28 -0.03 -6.33
CA ALA A 88 7.71 -0.31 -6.51
C ALA A 88 8.49 -0.31 -5.18
N ILE A 89 8.15 0.57 -4.23
CA ILE A 89 8.72 0.54 -2.89
C ILE A 89 8.30 -0.73 -2.16
N ALA A 90 7.01 -1.08 -2.21
CA ALA A 90 6.48 -2.28 -1.57
C ALA A 90 7.14 -3.56 -2.10
N GLU A 91 7.39 -3.66 -3.41
CA GLU A 91 8.12 -4.77 -4.03
C GLU A 91 9.57 -4.85 -3.53
N GLY A 92 10.25 -3.71 -3.41
CA GLY A 92 11.59 -3.64 -2.85
C GLY A 92 11.65 -4.12 -1.40
N VAL A 93 10.64 -3.74 -0.59
CA VAL A 93 10.48 -4.21 0.79
C VAL A 93 10.20 -5.71 0.81
N ALA A 94 9.27 -6.21 0.00
CA ALA A 94 8.95 -7.64 -0.09
C ALA A 94 10.18 -8.49 -0.41
N ARG A 95 10.99 -8.08 -1.40
CA ARG A 95 12.24 -8.75 -1.77
C ARG A 95 13.27 -8.73 -0.63
N THR A 96 13.42 -7.59 0.04
CA THR A 96 14.39 -7.45 1.15
C THR A 96 13.98 -8.28 2.36
N LEU A 97 12.67 -8.44 2.61
CA LEU A 97 12.14 -9.25 3.71
C LEU A 97 12.01 -10.73 3.36
N GLY A 98 12.08 -11.11 2.07
CA GLY A 98 11.78 -12.47 1.62
C GLY A 98 10.33 -12.90 1.87
N GLU A 99 9.38 -11.96 1.87
CA GLU A 99 7.96 -12.21 2.16
C GLU A 99 7.13 -12.09 0.88
N ASN A 100 6.78 -13.25 0.30
CA ASN A 100 6.00 -13.32 -0.94
C ASN A 100 4.56 -12.82 -0.77
N ARG A 101 4.02 -12.82 0.45
CA ARG A 101 2.65 -12.36 0.75
C ARG A 101 2.61 -10.94 1.31
N PHE A 102 3.65 -10.15 1.05
CA PHE A 102 3.74 -8.77 1.51
C PHE A 102 2.69 -7.90 0.81
N ILE A 103 2.54 -8.08 -0.51
CA ILE A 103 1.60 -7.35 -1.36
C ILE A 103 0.35 -8.20 -1.55
N ILE A 104 -0.82 -7.59 -1.34
CA ILE A 104 -2.13 -8.20 -1.53
C ILE A 104 -2.90 -7.33 -2.54
N PRO A 105 -3.00 -7.75 -3.81
CA PRO A 105 -3.81 -7.02 -4.78
C PRO A 105 -5.30 -7.24 -4.51
N VAL A 106 -6.07 -6.16 -4.53
CA VAL A 106 -7.54 -6.17 -4.43
C VAL A 106 -8.10 -5.53 -5.69
N LYS A 107 -8.57 -6.35 -6.61
CA LYS A 107 -9.20 -5.89 -7.85
C LYS A 107 -10.56 -5.26 -7.54
N VAL A 108 -10.78 -4.03 -7.98
CA VAL A 108 -12.02 -3.26 -7.69
C VAL A 108 -12.82 -2.86 -8.92
N ASP A 109 -12.28 -3.04 -10.13
CA ASP A 109 -12.97 -2.81 -11.38
C ASP A 109 -12.74 -3.96 -12.38
N ASP A 110 -13.10 -3.76 -13.64
CA ASP A 110 -12.99 -4.73 -14.73
C ASP A 110 -11.62 -4.73 -15.44
N LEU A 111 -10.56 -4.18 -14.83
CA LEU A 111 -9.18 -4.30 -15.36
C LEU A 111 -8.83 -5.77 -15.66
N PRO A 112 -8.51 -6.13 -16.93
CA PRO A 112 -8.13 -7.49 -17.30
C PRO A 112 -6.91 -7.96 -16.52
N TYR A 113 -6.90 -9.21 -16.06
CA TYR A 113 -5.79 -9.75 -15.25
C TYR A 113 -4.43 -9.66 -15.94
N GLY A 114 -4.40 -9.78 -17.28
CA GLY A 114 -3.16 -9.66 -18.07
C GLY A 114 -2.57 -8.25 -18.13
N GLU A 115 -3.31 -7.23 -17.68
CA GLU A 115 -2.88 -5.83 -17.66
C GLU A 115 -2.46 -5.36 -16.25
N HIS A 116 -2.48 -6.25 -15.26
CA HIS A 116 -2.12 -5.90 -13.88
C HIS A 116 -0.60 -5.69 -13.79
N ASN A 117 -0.17 -4.53 -13.26
CA ASN A 117 1.24 -4.27 -12.99
C ASN A 117 1.79 -5.05 -11.79
N ILE A 118 0.93 -5.75 -11.05
CA ILE A 118 1.33 -6.65 -9.97
C ILE A 118 1.47 -8.06 -10.54
N GLN A 119 2.65 -8.65 -10.35
CA GLN A 119 2.87 -10.07 -10.59
C GLN A 119 2.66 -10.83 -9.28
N ILE A 120 1.63 -11.66 -9.22
CA ILE A 120 1.40 -12.60 -8.12
C ILE A 120 2.17 -13.87 -8.45
N ASN A 121 3.24 -14.16 -7.71
CA ASN A 121 4.00 -15.41 -7.77
C ASN A 121 3.38 -16.49 -6.88
#